data_AF-A0A7Y6X948-F1
#
_entry.id   AF-A0A7Y6X948-F1
#
_cell.length_a   1.000
_cell.length_b   1.000
_cell.length_c   1.000
_cell.angle_alpha   90.00
_cell.angle_beta   90.00
_cell.angle_gamma   90.00
#
_symmetry.space_group_name_H-M   'P 1'
#
loop_
_entity.id
_entity.type
_entity.pdbx_description
1 polymer ?
#
loop_
_entity_poly.entity_id
_entity_poly.type
_entity_poly.pdbx_seq_one_letter_code
_entity_poly.pdbx_strand_id
1 'polypeptide(L)'
;MRFALFILICVLPFTSFSTPRRLVVASGDCKDAELGSQANAFLGALVSRPEQDVLSASGFSERLFPQPTKSYEDLQRQLDSAQDHFYESRNGKAAVSIDEALQQINRLPVGDARWKLFVNAQLLHGLNYRAMGKQKESDTAFRSVLRLQPDYQLDPDYFAPSVRQGFDKLRRELILARKVKLSVKSTLPASDVYLDGIKMGQTPLTLDVLAGSYDLTLVKAEAISFPRQIQAQGADTPLLVDLAYEGSVSATPFPCLSVPEASMEQTLSHAVRLGGTLGVEEVIVVRLERPSSGPKWFAATVLNVEGGQKLREGGFKTQGLDSPAEALSALVDFVTTGRSPSNLVVMNANGRAPWEQAVTSDKSGAQPGGGMDISAPNLLSDGIAASADRSTPALRVASYVLLGTGVAALGGAGVVRFLAQKNVDDLEKRLENGRILSSDQEALRLRNSLVQKSNLLTGLLVGGGAAVATGAVLFLLSPSPRAPPPVSVGVATNGDEFSASLSGTF
;
A
#
# COMPACT_ATOMS: atom_id res chain seq x y z
N MET A 1 -10.12 28.21 -65.28
CA MET A 1 -9.51 28.58 -63.98
C MET A 1 -10.52 28.37 -62.86
N ARG A 2 -10.34 27.35 -62.02
CA ARG A 2 -10.87 27.27 -60.64
C ARG A 2 -9.92 26.39 -59.84
N PHE A 3 -9.20 26.99 -58.90
CA PHE A 3 -8.34 26.28 -57.94
C PHE A 3 -9.18 25.92 -56.71
N ALA A 4 -9.17 24.66 -56.31
CA ALA A 4 -9.75 24.18 -55.05
C ALA A 4 -8.63 23.99 -54.03
N LEU A 5 -8.77 24.68 -52.89
CA LEU A 5 -7.82 24.68 -51.77
C LEU A 5 -8.22 23.57 -50.79
N PHE A 6 -7.36 22.57 -50.60
CA PHE A 6 -7.52 21.55 -49.57
C PHE A 6 -6.89 22.03 -48.25
N ILE A 7 -7.70 22.14 -47.20
CA ILE A 7 -7.25 22.42 -45.83
C ILE A 7 -7.05 21.09 -45.11
N LEU A 8 -5.79 20.80 -44.78
CA LEU A 8 -5.38 19.63 -43.98
C LEU A 8 -5.48 20.01 -42.49
N ILE A 9 -6.45 19.44 -41.77
CA ILE A 9 -6.58 19.61 -40.32
C ILE A 9 -5.72 18.53 -39.64
N CYS A 10 -4.54 18.93 -39.14
CA CYS A 10 -3.74 18.09 -38.26
C CYS A 10 -4.38 18.03 -36.86
N VAL A 11 -4.95 16.88 -36.52
CA VAL A 11 -5.35 16.55 -35.14
C VAL A 11 -4.12 16.03 -34.42
N LEU A 12 -3.48 16.87 -33.60
CA LEU A 12 -2.42 16.44 -32.69
C LEU A 12 -3.07 15.76 -31.47
N PRO A 13 -2.61 14.57 -31.04
CA PRO A 13 -3.08 13.95 -29.82
C PRO A 13 -2.55 14.76 -28.62
N PHE A 14 -3.44 15.41 -27.90
CA PHE A 14 -3.12 15.94 -26.58
C PHE A 14 -2.89 14.75 -25.65
N THR A 15 -1.63 14.44 -25.35
CA THR A 15 -1.29 13.63 -24.19
C THR A 15 -1.62 14.46 -22.96
N SER A 16 -2.79 14.21 -22.37
CA SER A 16 -3.12 14.75 -21.05
C SER A 16 -2.10 14.19 -20.06
N PHE A 17 -1.09 15.00 -19.70
CA PHE A 17 -0.25 14.70 -18.56
C PHE A 17 -1.15 14.80 -17.32
N SER A 18 -1.62 13.65 -16.82
CA SER A 18 -2.27 13.59 -15.52
C SER A 18 -1.28 14.09 -14.48
N THR A 19 -1.69 15.06 -13.67
CA THR A 19 -0.86 15.49 -12.54
C THR A 19 -0.78 14.34 -11.53
N PRO A 20 0.42 14.02 -11.02
CA PRO A 20 0.58 12.87 -10.15
C PRO A 20 -0.16 13.12 -8.85
N ARG A 21 -0.85 12.10 -8.35
CA ARG A 21 -1.53 12.18 -7.06
C ARG A 21 -0.50 12.19 -5.93
N ARG A 22 -0.54 13.22 -5.09
CA ARG A 22 0.46 13.46 -4.04
C ARG A 22 -0.07 13.29 -2.62
N LEU A 23 0.80 12.88 -1.71
CA LEU A 23 0.60 12.95 -0.26
C LEU A 23 1.67 13.85 0.36
N VAL A 24 1.29 14.70 1.31
CA VAL A 24 2.26 15.33 2.23
C VAL A 24 2.22 14.58 3.55
N VAL A 25 3.38 14.19 4.04
CA VAL A 25 3.53 13.57 5.36
C VAL A 25 4.70 14.19 6.08
N ALA A 26 4.51 14.54 7.35
CA ALA A 26 5.60 14.99 8.19
C ALA A 26 6.40 13.80 8.72
N SER A 27 7.69 13.99 8.99
CA SER A 27 8.52 13.01 9.67
C SER A 27 9.24 13.64 10.84
N GLY A 28 9.16 13.01 12.02
CA GLY A 28 9.81 13.47 13.25
C GLY A 28 8.94 13.18 14.47
N ASP A 29 9.06 14.01 15.51
CA ASP A 29 8.14 13.96 16.65
C ASP A 29 6.77 14.56 16.26
N CYS A 30 5.74 13.73 16.16
CA CYS A 30 4.40 14.18 15.78
C CYS A 30 3.72 15.08 16.82
N LYS A 31 4.29 15.21 18.03
CA LYS A 31 3.82 16.15 19.07
C LYS A 31 4.52 17.51 18.99
N ASP A 32 5.50 17.66 18.09
CA ASP A 32 6.24 18.90 17.90
C ASP A 32 5.38 19.97 17.21
N ALA A 33 5.10 21.05 17.96
CA ALA A 33 4.27 22.16 17.48
C ALA A 33 4.90 22.90 16.29
N GLU A 34 6.24 23.00 16.23
CA GLU A 34 6.96 23.64 15.12
C GLU A 34 6.80 22.81 13.85
N LEU A 35 6.98 21.49 13.95
CA LEU A 35 6.82 20.58 12.81
C LEU A 35 5.37 20.61 12.31
N GLY A 36 4.41 20.55 13.22
CA GLY A 36 3.00 20.54 12.88
C GLY A 36 2.49 21.83 12.24
N SER A 37 2.92 22.98 12.77
CA SER A 37 2.59 24.29 12.18
C SER A 37 3.10 24.38 10.74
N GLN A 38 4.37 24.06 10.52
CA GLN A 38 5.01 24.19 9.21
C GLN A 38 4.50 23.13 8.21
N ALA A 39 4.25 21.90 8.64
CA ALA A 39 3.68 20.85 7.81
C ALA A 39 2.25 21.19 7.36
N ASN A 40 1.41 21.72 8.25
CA ASN A 40 0.06 22.17 7.90
C ASN A 40 0.08 23.38 6.96
N ALA A 41 0.97 24.36 7.20
CA ALA A 41 1.14 25.49 6.30
C ALA A 41 1.57 25.03 4.90
N PHE A 42 2.51 24.08 4.81
CA PHE A 42 2.96 23.49 3.55
C PHE A 42 1.83 22.76 2.82
N LEU A 43 1.09 21.89 3.52
CA LEU A 43 -0.06 21.18 2.96
C LEU A 43 -1.14 22.16 2.49
N GLY A 44 -1.45 23.19 3.27
CA GLY A 44 -2.42 24.23 2.90
C GLY A 44 -2.01 25.00 1.65
N ALA A 45 -0.73 25.35 1.52
CA ALA A 45 -0.19 26.03 0.34
C ALA A 45 -0.16 25.13 -0.92
N LEU A 46 -0.09 23.81 -0.74
CA LEU A 46 -0.16 22.86 -1.84
C LEU A 46 -1.60 22.58 -2.27
N VAL A 47 -2.54 22.44 -1.31
CA VAL A 47 -3.97 22.20 -1.56
C VAL A 47 -4.66 23.43 -2.17
N SER A 48 -4.18 24.64 -1.91
CA SER A 48 -4.73 25.86 -2.51
C SER A 48 -4.46 25.99 -4.01
N ARG A 49 -3.67 25.09 -4.60
CA ARG A 49 -3.31 25.07 -6.02
C ARG A 49 -4.22 24.09 -6.79
N PRO A 50 -5.15 24.59 -7.62
CA PRO A 50 -6.18 23.75 -8.26
C PRO A 50 -5.61 22.75 -9.28
N GLU A 51 -4.40 22.99 -9.79
CA GLU A 51 -3.75 22.08 -10.73
C GLU A 51 -3.08 20.86 -10.06
N GLN A 52 -3.00 20.83 -8.72
CA GLN A 52 -2.37 19.74 -7.97
C GLN A 52 -3.42 18.74 -7.47
N ASP A 53 -3.22 17.44 -7.73
CA ASP A 53 -4.00 16.38 -7.08
C ASP A 53 -3.30 15.98 -5.76
N VAL A 54 -3.81 16.49 -4.64
CA VAL A 54 -3.21 16.30 -3.31
C VAL A 54 -4.22 15.63 -2.39
N LEU A 55 -3.82 14.55 -1.74
CA LEU A 55 -4.60 13.94 -0.68
C LEU A 55 -4.65 14.88 0.53
N SER A 56 -5.84 15.40 0.84
CA SER A 56 -6.07 16.26 2.00
C SER A 56 -5.84 15.50 3.31
N ALA A 57 -5.61 16.23 4.41
CA ALA A 57 -5.50 15.63 5.75
C ALA A 57 -6.76 14.85 6.15
N SER A 58 -7.95 15.33 5.77
CA SER A 58 -9.21 14.61 5.98
C SER A 58 -9.30 13.34 5.15
N GLY A 59 -8.87 13.37 3.88
CA GLY A 59 -8.83 12.19 3.02
C GLY A 59 -7.80 11.15 3.48
N PHE A 60 -6.67 11.60 4.04
CA PHE A 60 -5.69 10.75 4.70
C PHE A 60 -6.30 10.06 5.93
N SER A 61 -6.94 10.83 6.81
CA SER A 61 -7.59 10.33 8.02
C SER A 61 -8.72 9.34 7.70
N GLU A 62 -9.60 9.65 6.75
CA GLU A 62 -10.72 8.76 6.37
C GLU A 62 -10.24 7.41 5.81
N ARG A 63 -9.08 7.36 5.15
CA ARG A 63 -8.53 6.13 4.57
C ARG A 63 -7.84 5.23 5.59
N LEU A 64 -7.08 5.80 6.52
CA LEU A 64 -6.25 5.02 7.46
C LEU A 64 -6.84 4.94 8.87
N PHE A 65 -7.62 5.93 9.27
CA PHE A 65 -8.17 6.09 10.62
C PHE A 65 -9.62 6.59 10.56
N PRO A 66 -10.53 5.87 9.86
CA PRO A 66 -11.91 6.30 9.69
C PRO A 66 -12.56 6.54 11.05
N GLN A 67 -12.92 7.79 11.31
CA GLN A 67 -13.53 8.18 12.58
C GLN A 67 -15.04 7.94 12.54
N PRO A 68 -15.65 7.51 13.64
CA PRO A 68 -17.10 7.42 13.74
C PRO A 68 -17.70 8.83 13.74
N THR A 69 -18.76 9.05 12.96
CA THR A 69 -19.46 10.35 12.97
C THR A 69 -20.51 10.46 14.09
N LYS A 70 -20.80 9.33 14.75
CA LYS A 70 -21.80 9.19 15.82
C LYS A 70 -21.17 8.53 17.03
N SER A 71 -21.56 8.96 18.24
CA SER A 71 -21.12 8.31 19.48
C SER A 71 -21.76 6.92 19.66
N TYR A 72 -21.29 6.16 20.65
CA TYR A 72 -21.93 4.92 21.06
C TYR A 72 -23.43 5.13 21.40
N GLU A 73 -23.73 6.16 22.19
CA GLU A 73 -25.09 6.50 22.62
C GLU A 73 -25.97 6.98 21.46
N ASP A 74 -25.41 7.70 20.50
CA ASP A 74 -26.12 8.10 19.28
C ASP A 74 -26.53 6.88 18.46
N LEU A 75 -25.62 5.92 18.30
CA LEU A 75 -25.87 4.69 17.56
C LEU A 75 -26.85 3.78 18.29
N GLN A 76 -26.79 3.71 19.62
CA GLN A 76 -27.78 3.00 20.41
C GLN A 76 -29.18 3.61 20.20
N ARG A 77 -29.33 4.93 20.32
CA ARG A 77 -30.61 5.62 20.08
C ARG A 77 -31.12 5.43 18.65
N GLN A 78 -30.22 5.38 17.67
CA GLN A 78 -30.58 5.09 16.28
C GLN A 78 -31.12 3.67 16.12
N LEU A 79 -30.51 2.67 16.77
CA LEU A 79 -31.01 1.29 16.76
C LEU A 79 -32.34 1.16 17.49
N ASP A 80 -32.54 1.87 18.61
CA ASP A 80 -33.83 1.90 19.32
C ASP A 80 -34.93 2.49 18.40
N SER A 81 -34.63 3.60 17.70
CA SER A 81 -35.56 4.17 16.72
C SER A 81 -35.81 3.24 15.52
N ALA A 82 -34.81 2.48 15.08
CA ALA A 82 -34.98 1.47 14.03
C ALA A 82 -35.86 0.30 14.50
N GLN A 83 -35.76 -0.07 15.78
CA GLN A 83 -36.60 -1.08 16.40
C GLN A 83 -38.06 -0.61 16.48
N ASP A 84 -38.31 0.66 16.81
CA ASP A 84 -39.67 1.24 16.75
C ASP A 84 -40.23 1.17 15.32
N HIS A 85 -39.42 1.53 14.31
CA HIS A 85 -39.81 1.38 12.91
C HIS A 85 -40.17 -0.07 12.55
N PHE A 86 -39.43 -1.04 13.05
CA PHE A 86 -39.74 -2.47 12.85
C PHE A 86 -41.07 -2.86 13.50
N TYR A 87 -41.34 -2.48 14.75
CA TYR A 87 -42.60 -2.79 15.42
C TYR A 87 -43.82 -2.13 14.79
N GLU A 88 -43.64 -0.94 14.21
CA GLU A 88 -44.66 -0.27 13.41
C GLU A 88 -44.80 -0.83 11.98
N SER A 89 -44.15 -1.96 11.68
CA SER A 89 -44.13 -2.60 10.35
C SER A 89 -43.54 -1.71 9.24
N ARG A 90 -42.78 -0.67 9.60
CA ARG A 90 -42.05 0.23 8.67
C ARG A 90 -40.68 -0.38 8.32
N ASN A 91 -40.69 -1.64 7.88
CA ASN A 91 -39.48 -2.47 7.72
C ASN A 91 -38.43 -1.90 6.76
N GLY A 92 -38.86 -1.16 5.72
CA GLY A 92 -37.94 -0.49 4.79
C GLY A 92 -37.16 0.65 5.46
N LYS A 93 -37.80 1.43 6.33
CA LYS A 93 -37.12 2.49 7.11
C LYS A 93 -36.20 1.89 8.17
N ALA A 94 -36.66 0.82 8.83
CA ALA A 94 -35.82 0.08 9.77
C ALA A 94 -34.55 -0.44 9.09
N ALA A 95 -34.67 -1.08 7.90
CA ALA A 95 -33.51 -1.58 7.15
C ALA A 95 -32.47 -0.49 6.89
N VAL A 96 -32.87 0.64 6.32
CA VAL A 96 -31.97 1.77 6.04
C VAL A 96 -31.29 2.28 7.31
N SER A 97 -32.05 2.45 8.40
CA SER A 97 -31.50 2.92 9.68
C SER A 97 -30.49 1.93 10.27
N ILE A 98 -30.75 0.62 10.16
CA ILE A 98 -29.85 -0.43 10.64
C ILE A 98 -28.57 -0.50 9.80
N ASP A 99 -28.68 -0.41 8.47
CA ASP A 99 -27.53 -0.44 7.56
C ASP A 99 -26.61 0.77 7.81
N GLU A 100 -27.17 1.95 7.97
CA GLU A 100 -26.42 3.16 8.35
C GLU A 100 -25.74 3.00 9.73
N ALA A 101 -26.44 2.42 10.70
CA ALA A 101 -25.87 2.15 12.01
C ALA A 101 -24.70 1.16 11.93
N LEU A 102 -24.84 0.05 11.17
CA LEU A 102 -23.78 -0.94 10.98
C LEU A 102 -22.50 -0.33 10.36
N GLN A 103 -22.66 0.56 9.38
CA GLN A 103 -21.52 1.28 8.78
C GLN A 103 -20.77 2.14 9.80
N GLN A 104 -21.48 2.81 10.72
CA GLN A 104 -20.87 3.64 11.75
C GLN A 104 -20.33 2.83 12.93
N ILE A 105 -20.98 1.72 13.30
CA ILE A 105 -20.49 0.78 14.32
C ILE A 105 -19.12 0.24 13.90
N ASN A 106 -18.91 -0.02 12.61
CA ASN A 106 -17.62 -0.50 12.11
C ASN A 106 -16.47 0.52 12.23
N ARG A 107 -16.79 1.81 12.44
CA ARG A 107 -15.82 2.89 12.66
C ARG A 107 -15.56 3.14 14.15
N LEU A 108 -16.36 2.58 15.05
CA LEU A 108 -16.11 2.70 16.49
C LEU A 108 -14.81 1.98 16.87
N PRO A 109 -14.13 2.42 17.95
CA PRO A 109 -13.04 1.68 18.55
C PRO A 109 -13.44 0.22 18.82
N VAL A 110 -12.50 -0.71 18.57
CA VAL A 110 -12.73 -2.14 18.83
C VAL A 110 -12.88 -2.42 20.32
N GLY A 111 -13.64 -3.46 20.66
CA GLY A 111 -13.93 -3.85 22.03
C GLY A 111 -15.41 -4.22 22.25
N ASP A 112 -15.71 -4.60 23.49
CA ASP A 112 -17.01 -5.17 23.86
C ASP A 112 -18.19 -4.22 23.60
N ALA A 113 -18.00 -2.91 23.75
CA ALA A 113 -19.04 -1.92 23.48
C ALA A 113 -19.44 -1.92 21.99
N ARG A 114 -18.46 -1.81 21.08
CA ARG A 114 -18.71 -1.92 19.64
C ARG A 114 -19.36 -3.24 19.28
N TRP A 115 -18.85 -4.35 19.83
CA TRP A 115 -19.40 -5.68 19.56
C TRP A 115 -20.86 -5.81 20.00
N LYS A 116 -21.24 -5.29 21.17
CA LYS A 116 -22.63 -5.29 21.64
C LYS A 116 -23.57 -4.55 20.68
N LEU A 117 -23.17 -3.38 20.17
CA LEU A 117 -23.95 -2.66 19.16
C LEU A 117 -24.05 -3.45 17.86
N PHE A 118 -22.94 -4.04 17.40
CA PHE A 118 -22.93 -4.88 16.20
C PHE A 118 -23.90 -6.05 16.32
N VAL A 119 -23.87 -6.78 17.44
CA VAL A 119 -24.79 -7.90 17.70
C VAL A 119 -26.24 -7.41 17.71
N ASN A 120 -26.56 -6.35 18.44
CA ASN A 120 -27.92 -5.79 18.47
C ASN A 120 -28.40 -5.44 17.05
N ALA A 121 -27.58 -4.70 16.30
CA ALA A 121 -27.88 -4.31 14.92
C ALA A 121 -28.10 -5.53 14.01
N GLN A 122 -27.24 -6.55 14.06
CA GLN A 122 -27.39 -7.77 13.24
C GLN A 122 -28.63 -8.59 13.61
N LEU A 123 -28.97 -8.69 14.91
CA LEU A 123 -30.16 -9.40 15.35
C LEU A 123 -31.43 -8.67 14.90
N LEU A 124 -31.47 -7.34 15.06
CA LEU A 124 -32.57 -6.51 14.58
C LEU A 124 -32.69 -6.57 13.05
N HIS A 125 -31.57 -6.56 12.33
CA HIS A 125 -31.53 -6.72 10.88
C HIS A 125 -32.11 -8.08 10.45
N GLY A 126 -31.71 -9.14 11.15
CA GLY A 126 -32.20 -10.49 10.92
C GLY A 126 -33.70 -10.62 11.13
N LEU A 127 -34.25 -9.98 12.17
CA LEU A 127 -35.70 -9.92 12.42
C LEU A 127 -36.43 -9.13 11.34
N ASN A 128 -35.92 -7.94 11.00
CA ASN A 128 -36.50 -7.07 9.99
C ASN A 128 -36.59 -7.77 8.62
N TYR A 129 -35.53 -8.49 8.22
CA TYR A 129 -35.55 -9.26 6.98
C TYR A 129 -36.54 -10.41 6.99
N ARG A 130 -36.77 -11.09 8.13
CA ARG A 130 -37.84 -12.11 8.21
C ARG A 130 -39.21 -11.49 7.99
N ALA A 131 -39.48 -10.34 8.60
CA ALA A 131 -40.74 -9.63 8.40
C ALA A 131 -40.94 -9.18 6.94
N MET A 132 -39.85 -8.96 6.20
CA MET A 132 -39.88 -8.67 4.76
C MET A 132 -39.94 -9.91 3.85
N GLY A 133 -39.97 -11.13 4.40
CA GLY A 133 -39.91 -12.38 3.63
C GLY A 133 -38.52 -12.70 3.05
N LYS A 134 -37.48 -11.95 3.44
CA LYS A 134 -36.09 -12.08 2.99
C LYS A 134 -35.31 -13.06 3.85
N GLN A 135 -35.66 -14.34 3.75
CA GLN A 135 -35.14 -15.39 4.62
C GLN A 135 -33.61 -15.55 4.53
N LYS A 136 -33.03 -15.43 3.32
CA LYS A 136 -31.59 -15.61 3.11
C LYS A 136 -30.78 -14.49 3.77
N GLU A 137 -31.23 -13.26 3.61
CA GLU A 137 -30.62 -12.06 4.19
C GLU A 137 -30.72 -12.08 5.72
N SER A 138 -31.85 -12.55 6.26
CA SER A 138 -31.99 -12.80 7.70
C SER A 138 -30.96 -13.80 8.22
N ASP A 139 -30.83 -14.94 7.53
CA ASP A 139 -29.88 -15.98 7.94
C ASP A 139 -28.44 -15.48 7.84
N THR A 140 -28.12 -14.64 6.84
CA THR A 140 -26.81 -13.96 6.74
C THR A 140 -26.55 -13.06 7.95
N ALA A 141 -27.52 -12.23 8.37
CA ALA A 141 -27.36 -11.36 9.53
C ALA A 141 -27.12 -12.16 10.82
N PHE A 142 -27.87 -13.25 11.03
CA PHE A 142 -27.66 -14.14 12.17
C PHE A 142 -26.31 -14.88 12.12
N ARG A 143 -25.87 -15.32 10.94
CA ARG A 143 -24.54 -15.93 10.76
C ARG A 143 -23.41 -14.95 11.09
N SER A 144 -23.59 -13.65 10.86
CA SER A 144 -22.59 -12.63 11.22
C SER A 144 -22.28 -12.58 12.71
N VAL A 145 -23.24 -12.94 13.57
CA VAL A 145 -23.04 -13.08 15.03
C VAL A 145 -22.42 -14.44 15.35
N LEU A 146 -23.05 -15.52 14.87
CA LEU A 146 -22.66 -16.89 15.21
C LEU A 146 -21.26 -17.29 14.72
N ARG A 147 -20.74 -16.64 13.68
CA ARG A 147 -19.40 -16.95 13.13
C ARG A 147 -18.24 -16.63 14.08
N LEU A 148 -18.42 -15.69 15.01
CA LEU A 148 -17.42 -15.34 16.04
C LEU A 148 -17.88 -15.74 17.44
N GLN A 149 -19.20 -15.86 17.67
CA GLN A 149 -19.78 -16.33 18.92
C GLN A 149 -20.74 -17.50 18.66
N PRO A 150 -20.21 -18.72 18.43
CA PRO A 150 -21.05 -19.89 18.13
C PRO A 150 -22.01 -20.22 19.27
N ASP A 151 -21.65 -19.91 20.51
CA ASP A 151 -22.44 -20.19 21.71
C ASP A 151 -23.47 -19.09 22.03
N TYR A 152 -23.62 -18.07 21.18
CA TYR A 152 -24.59 -17.00 21.40
C TYR A 152 -26.02 -17.56 21.47
N GLN A 153 -26.78 -17.13 22.48
CA GLN A 153 -28.16 -17.55 22.69
C GLN A 153 -29.10 -16.36 22.54
N LEU A 154 -30.19 -16.55 21.80
CA LEU A 154 -31.26 -15.56 21.70
C LEU A 154 -32.11 -15.60 22.97
N ASP A 155 -32.39 -14.42 23.51
CA ASP A 155 -33.23 -14.26 24.70
C ASP A 155 -34.68 -14.71 24.42
N PRO A 156 -35.23 -15.67 25.18
CA PRO A 156 -36.61 -16.12 25.02
C PRO A 156 -37.66 -15.02 25.15
N ASP A 157 -37.39 -13.95 25.92
CA ASP A 157 -38.34 -12.88 26.18
C ASP A 157 -38.47 -11.92 24.99
N TYR A 158 -37.42 -11.80 24.17
CA TYR A 158 -37.38 -10.91 23.02
C TYR A 158 -37.56 -11.63 21.67
N PHE A 159 -37.30 -12.94 21.60
CA PHE A 159 -37.29 -13.69 20.35
C PHE A 159 -38.32 -14.83 20.33
N ALA A 160 -39.22 -14.78 19.34
CA ALA A 160 -40.24 -15.80 19.13
C ALA A 160 -39.64 -17.21 18.95
N PRO A 161 -40.34 -18.29 19.38
CA PRO A 161 -39.83 -19.65 19.32
C PRO A 161 -39.34 -20.09 17.92
N SER A 162 -40.04 -19.68 16.86
CA SER A 162 -39.66 -20.00 15.47
C SER A 162 -38.34 -19.35 15.04
N VAL A 163 -38.09 -18.11 15.48
CA VAL A 163 -36.82 -17.40 15.23
C VAL A 163 -35.68 -18.10 15.95
N ARG A 164 -35.88 -18.46 17.22
CA ARG A 164 -34.89 -19.19 18.03
C ARG A 164 -34.56 -20.55 17.43
N GLN A 165 -35.57 -21.32 17.01
CA GLN A 165 -35.36 -22.60 16.30
C GLN A 165 -34.57 -22.42 15.00
N GLY A 166 -34.87 -21.37 14.22
CA GLY A 166 -34.11 -21.02 13.02
C GLY A 166 -32.66 -20.66 13.33
N PHE A 167 -32.43 -19.85 14.36
CA PHE A 167 -31.09 -19.46 14.81
C PHE A 167 -30.27 -20.66 15.30
N ASP A 168 -30.87 -21.55 16.09
CA ASP A 168 -30.22 -22.79 16.54
C ASP A 168 -29.92 -23.74 15.37
N LYS A 169 -30.77 -23.76 14.34
CA LYS A 169 -30.48 -24.50 13.10
C LYS A 169 -29.24 -23.96 12.41
N LEU A 170 -29.14 -22.64 12.26
CA LEU A 170 -27.95 -21.99 11.69
C LEU A 170 -26.70 -22.30 12.52
N ARG A 171 -26.79 -22.27 13.84
CA ARG A 171 -25.67 -22.64 14.73
C ARG A 171 -25.17 -24.05 14.43
N ARG A 172 -26.07 -25.03 14.30
CA ARG A 172 -25.71 -26.42 13.96
C ARG A 172 -25.07 -26.53 12.58
N GLU A 173 -25.60 -25.82 11.58
CA GLU A 173 -25.01 -25.78 10.24
C GLU A 173 -23.58 -25.23 10.27
N LEU A 174 -23.34 -24.17 11.04
CA LEU A 174 -22.03 -23.54 11.15
C LEU A 174 -20.99 -24.40 11.89
N ILE A 175 -21.40 -25.19 12.88
CA ILE A 175 -20.50 -26.13 13.57
C ILE A 175 -19.95 -27.18 12.59
N LEU A 176 -20.76 -27.61 11.63
CA LEU A 176 -20.40 -28.59 10.60
C LEU A 176 -19.73 -27.96 9.38
N ALA A 177 -19.77 -26.63 9.25
CA ALA A 177 -19.21 -25.93 8.12
C ALA A 177 -17.68 -26.04 8.12
N ARG A 178 -17.10 -26.01 6.91
CA ARG A 178 -15.66 -26.06 6.74
C ARG A 178 -15.02 -24.84 7.39
N LYS A 179 -14.04 -25.10 8.26
CA LYS A 179 -13.22 -24.07 8.88
C LYS A 179 -11.97 -23.78 8.05
N VAL A 180 -11.50 -22.55 8.16
CA VAL A 180 -10.26 -22.03 7.59
C VAL A 180 -9.35 -21.68 8.76
N LYS A 181 -8.09 -22.13 8.69
CA LYS A 181 -7.09 -21.74 9.68
C LYS A 181 -6.66 -20.30 9.41
N LEU A 182 -6.85 -19.42 10.38
CA LEU A 182 -6.40 -18.03 10.32
C LEU A 182 -5.16 -17.87 11.20
N SER A 183 -4.03 -17.52 10.59
CA SER A 183 -2.74 -17.41 11.28
C SER A 183 -2.27 -15.95 11.29
N VAL A 184 -2.39 -15.26 12.43
CA VAL A 184 -2.08 -13.83 12.55
C VAL A 184 -0.79 -13.61 13.33
N LYS A 185 0.17 -12.90 12.72
CA LYS A 185 1.43 -12.46 13.32
C LYS A 185 1.55 -10.94 13.27
N SER A 186 2.29 -10.38 14.22
CA SER A 186 2.57 -8.94 14.31
C SER A 186 4.06 -8.70 14.50
N THR A 187 4.57 -7.57 13.99
CA THR A 187 5.93 -7.10 14.31
C THR A 187 6.08 -6.66 15.77
N LEU A 188 4.97 -6.25 16.41
CA LEU A 188 4.93 -6.02 17.86
C LEU A 188 4.42 -7.28 18.59
N PRO A 189 5.17 -7.83 19.56
CA PRO A 189 4.78 -9.05 20.25
C PRO A 189 3.57 -8.84 21.17
N ALA A 190 2.77 -9.88 21.36
CA ALA A 190 1.59 -9.88 22.23
C ALA A 190 0.64 -8.70 21.92
N SER A 191 0.40 -8.44 20.64
CA SER A 191 -0.62 -7.49 20.16
C SER A 191 -2.00 -8.14 20.23
N ASP A 192 -2.98 -7.44 20.78
CA ASP A 192 -4.37 -7.92 20.84
C ASP A 192 -4.95 -8.00 19.42
N VAL A 193 -5.62 -9.11 19.11
CA VAL A 193 -6.24 -9.36 17.81
C VAL A 193 -7.75 -9.27 17.94
N TYR A 194 -8.37 -8.44 17.11
CA TYR A 194 -9.81 -8.27 17.01
C TYR A 194 -10.31 -8.68 15.63
N LEU A 195 -11.42 -9.43 15.59
CA LEU A 195 -12.17 -9.72 14.37
C LEU A 195 -13.56 -9.08 14.50
N ASP A 196 -13.97 -8.29 13.53
CA ASP A 196 -15.26 -7.55 13.51
C ASP A 196 -15.54 -6.75 14.80
N GLY A 197 -14.47 -6.35 15.51
CA GLY A 197 -14.53 -5.60 16.75
C GLY A 197 -14.54 -6.41 18.05
N ILE A 198 -14.62 -7.74 18.02
CA ILE A 198 -14.49 -8.60 19.22
C ILE A 198 -13.07 -9.14 19.36
N LYS A 199 -12.56 -9.19 20.60
CA LYS A 199 -11.23 -9.69 20.92
C LYS A 199 -11.17 -11.21 20.78
N MET A 200 -10.23 -11.70 19.96
CA MET A 200 -10.02 -13.14 19.70
C MET A 200 -8.81 -13.71 20.43
N GLY A 201 -7.86 -12.87 20.85
CA GLY A 201 -6.64 -13.30 21.53
C GLY A 201 -5.48 -12.33 21.32
N GLN A 202 -4.25 -12.85 21.38
CA GLN A 202 -3.01 -12.10 21.21
C GLN A 202 -2.08 -12.77 20.20
N THR A 203 -1.29 -11.97 19.48
CA THR A 203 -0.29 -12.46 18.51
C THR A 203 0.92 -13.10 19.19
N PRO A 204 1.50 -14.17 18.60
CA PRO A 204 1.03 -14.90 17.42
C PRO A 204 -0.25 -15.70 17.74
N LEU A 205 -1.27 -15.56 16.88
CA LEU A 205 -2.57 -16.19 17.07
C LEU A 205 -2.85 -17.15 15.92
N THR A 206 -3.40 -18.32 16.24
CA THR A 206 -3.93 -19.25 15.26
C THR A 206 -5.30 -19.69 15.73
N LEU A 207 -6.32 -19.49 14.91
CA LEU A 207 -7.67 -19.93 15.20
C LEU A 207 -8.37 -20.45 13.96
N ASP A 208 -9.35 -21.33 14.17
CA ASP A 208 -10.21 -21.83 13.10
C ASP A 208 -11.44 -20.93 12.98
N VAL A 209 -11.57 -20.25 11.84
CA VAL A 209 -12.72 -19.40 11.51
C VAL A 209 -13.55 -20.02 10.40
N LEU A 210 -14.77 -19.56 10.22
CA LEU A 210 -15.54 -19.91 9.04
C LEU A 210 -14.99 -19.18 7.81
N ALA A 211 -15.22 -19.75 6.63
CA ALA A 211 -14.90 -19.04 5.39
C ALA A 211 -15.76 -17.77 5.27
N GLY A 212 -15.14 -16.64 4.94
CA GLY A 212 -15.84 -15.36 4.84
C GLY A 212 -14.94 -14.14 5.00
N SER A 213 -15.57 -12.98 4.94
CA SER A 213 -14.93 -11.67 5.05
C SER A 213 -14.93 -11.19 6.50
N TYR A 214 -13.78 -10.81 7.05
CA TYR A 214 -13.64 -10.33 8.43
C TYR A 214 -12.92 -8.99 8.46
N ASP A 215 -13.33 -8.09 9.35
CA ASP A 215 -12.56 -6.88 9.64
C ASP A 215 -11.51 -7.20 10.70
N LEU A 216 -10.22 -7.10 10.35
CA LEU A 216 -9.12 -7.43 11.25
C LEU A 216 -8.49 -6.14 11.80
N THR A 217 -8.40 -6.04 13.12
CA THR A 217 -7.69 -4.95 13.81
C THR A 217 -6.74 -5.52 14.84
N LEU A 218 -5.51 -5.01 14.85
CA LEU A 218 -4.54 -5.30 15.90
C LEU A 218 -4.32 -4.04 16.74
N VAL A 219 -4.22 -4.23 18.06
CA VAL A 219 -4.00 -3.14 19.01
C VAL A 219 -2.87 -3.51 19.96
N LYS A 220 -1.94 -2.57 20.18
CA LYS A 220 -0.88 -2.68 21.19
C LYS A 220 -0.58 -1.30 21.77
N ALA A 221 -0.99 -1.08 23.03
CA ALA A 221 -0.92 0.25 23.65
C ALA A 221 -1.61 1.30 22.76
N GLU A 222 -0.91 2.37 22.36
CA GLU A 222 -1.43 3.41 21.47
C GLU A 222 -1.38 3.03 19.97
N ALA A 223 -0.67 1.96 19.60
CA ALA A 223 -0.56 1.53 18.21
C ALA A 223 -1.81 0.73 17.79
N ILE A 224 -2.48 1.22 16.75
CA ILE A 224 -3.64 0.58 16.14
C ILE A 224 -3.30 0.31 14.67
N SER A 225 -3.59 -0.90 14.20
CA SER A 225 -3.35 -1.27 12.81
C SER A 225 -4.35 -0.57 11.86
N PHE A 226 -3.97 -0.36 10.61
CA PHE A 226 -4.88 0.13 9.59
C PHE A 226 -6.12 -0.78 9.41
N PRO A 227 -7.28 -0.20 9.05
CA PRO A 227 -8.47 -0.97 8.75
C PRO A 227 -8.18 -1.90 7.58
N ARG A 228 -8.39 -3.19 7.77
CA ARG A 228 -8.25 -4.18 6.71
C ARG A 228 -9.37 -5.19 6.77
N GLN A 229 -9.89 -5.50 5.60
CA GLN A 229 -10.80 -6.60 5.41
C GLN A 229 -10.01 -7.80 4.87
N ILE A 230 -10.15 -8.93 5.55
CA ILE A 230 -9.48 -10.18 5.18
C ILE A 230 -10.51 -11.18 4.65
N GLN A 231 -10.14 -11.94 3.63
CA GLN A 231 -10.94 -13.05 3.13
C GLN A 231 -10.37 -14.35 3.68
N ALA A 232 -11.03 -14.93 4.67
CA ALA A 232 -10.70 -16.26 5.16
C ALA A 232 -11.21 -17.29 4.15
N GLN A 233 -10.30 -17.87 3.37
CA GLN A 233 -10.61 -18.84 2.33
C GLN A 233 -9.51 -19.90 2.21
N GLY A 234 -9.85 -21.05 1.62
CA GLY A 234 -8.92 -22.16 1.45
C GLY A 234 -8.70 -22.95 2.74
N ALA A 235 -7.47 -23.39 2.98
CA ALA A 235 -7.12 -24.18 4.17
C ALA A 235 -6.43 -23.33 5.25
N ASP A 236 -5.57 -22.40 4.85
CA ASP A 236 -4.82 -21.50 5.73
C ASP A 236 -4.78 -20.10 5.12
N THR A 237 -4.94 -19.08 5.97
CA THR A 237 -4.82 -17.66 5.62
C THR A 237 -3.77 -17.04 6.55
N PRO A 238 -2.49 -17.04 6.16
CA PRO A 238 -1.42 -16.42 6.94
C PRO A 238 -1.41 -14.91 6.74
N LEU A 239 -1.33 -14.17 7.85
CA LEU A 239 -1.30 -12.71 7.88
C LEU A 239 -0.14 -12.24 8.75
N LEU A 240 0.66 -11.35 8.19
CA LEU A 240 1.69 -10.60 8.91
C LEU A 240 1.30 -9.12 8.87
N VAL A 241 1.06 -8.55 10.05
CA VAL A 241 0.75 -7.13 10.21
C VAL A 241 1.98 -6.43 10.78
N ASP A 242 2.45 -5.41 10.09
CA ASP A 242 3.56 -4.60 10.60
C ASP A 242 3.05 -3.50 11.51
N LEU A 243 2.65 -3.88 12.73
CA LEU A 243 2.06 -2.95 13.68
C LEU A 243 3.07 -1.88 14.15
N ALA A 244 4.37 -2.18 14.14
CA ALA A 244 5.41 -1.19 14.45
C ALA A 244 5.41 -0.05 13.42
N TYR A 245 5.32 -0.38 12.13
CA TYR A 245 5.19 0.60 11.06
C TYR A 245 3.85 1.33 11.10
N GLU A 246 2.72 0.60 11.15
CA GLU A 246 1.39 1.22 11.09
C GLU A 246 1.12 2.10 12.31
N GLY A 247 1.57 1.68 13.50
CA GLY A 247 1.50 2.48 14.72
C GLY A 247 2.43 3.71 14.75
N SER A 248 3.40 3.79 13.83
CA SER A 248 4.21 4.99 13.64
C SER A 248 3.48 6.09 12.88
N VAL A 249 2.36 5.76 12.22
CA VAL A 249 1.59 6.70 11.41
C VAL A 249 0.51 7.35 12.26
N SER A 250 0.43 8.68 12.23
CA SER A 250 -0.65 9.45 12.87
C SER A 250 -1.34 10.35 11.85
N ALA A 251 -2.64 10.56 12.02
CA ALA A 251 -3.39 11.58 11.30
C ALA A 251 -3.58 12.88 12.11
N THR A 252 -3.34 12.84 13.42
CA THR A 252 -3.58 13.98 14.33
C THR A 252 -2.27 14.45 14.98
N PRO A 253 -2.05 15.77 15.06
CA PRO A 253 -2.88 16.85 14.49
C PRO A 253 -2.72 17.03 12.96
N PHE A 254 -1.80 16.29 12.33
CA PHE A 254 -1.53 16.29 10.89
C PHE A 254 -1.00 14.92 10.46
N PRO A 255 -1.04 14.56 9.15
CA PRO A 255 -0.40 13.34 8.65
C PRO A 255 1.09 13.31 9.02
N CYS A 256 1.49 12.34 9.83
CA CYS A 256 2.82 12.28 10.42
C CYS A 256 3.33 10.85 10.56
N LEU A 257 4.64 10.68 10.35
CA LEU A 257 5.42 9.48 10.60
C LEU A 257 6.32 9.73 11.82
N SER A 258 5.96 9.12 12.95
CA SER A 258 6.72 9.15 14.19
C SER A 258 7.83 8.13 14.13
N VAL A 259 9.05 8.56 13.81
CA VAL A 259 10.21 7.67 13.75
C VAL A 259 11.33 8.22 14.64
N PRO A 260 11.31 7.93 15.97
CA PRO A 260 12.16 8.61 16.95
C PRO A 260 13.66 8.36 16.79
N GLU A 261 14.05 7.22 16.19
CA GLU A 261 15.45 6.81 16.04
C GLU A 261 15.74 6.14 14.69
N ALA A 262 14.90 6.39 13.67
CA ALA A 262 15.15 5.80 12.37
C ALA A 262 16.21 6.54 11.57
N SER A 263 17.01 5.75 10.86
CA SER A 263 17.81 6.27 9.76
C SER A 263 16.91 6.97 8.73
N MET A 264 17.44 7.97 8.04
CA MET A 264 16.72 8.65 6.97
C MET A 264 16.18 7.64 5.93
N GLU A 265 16.96 6.61 5.61
CA GLU A 265 16.56 5.55 4.67
C GLU A 265 15.29 4.80 5.13
N GLN A 266 15.19 4.44 6.41
CA GLN A 266 14.00 3.82 6.98
C GLN A 266 12.78 4.74 6.89
N THR A 267 12.94 6.02 7.24
CA THR A 267 11.87 7.02 7.11
C THR A 267 11.36 7.13 5.67
N LEU A 268 12.26 7.21 4.68
CA LEU A 268 11.87 7.28 3.28
C LEU A 268 11.18 5.98 2.83
N SER A 269 11.65 4.81 3.28
CA SER A 269 11.01 3.53 2.99
C SER A 269 9.58 3.44 3.57
N HIS A 270 9.37 3.94 4.79
CA HIS A 270 8.07 4.01 5.44
C HIS A 270 7.13 4.96 4.70
N ALA A 271 7.65 6.10 4.23
CA ALA A 271 6.91 7.05 3.43
C ALA A 271 6.47 6.47 2.07
N VAL A 272 7.36 5.75 1.37
CA VAL A 272 7.03 5.05 0.12
C VAL A 272 5.95 3.99 0.37
N ARG A 273 6.09 3.18 1.42
CA ARG A 273 5.08 2.19 1.82
C ARG A 273 3.73 2.83 2.15
N LEU A 274 3.75 3.99 2.78
CA LEU A 274 2.53 4.77 3.11
C LEU A 274 1.87 5.25 1.82
N GLY A 275 2.68 5.73 0.88
CA GLY A 275 2.22 6.13 -0.45
C GLY A 275 1.53 5.01 -1.20
N GLY A 276 2.14 3.81 -1.21
CA GLY A 276 1.56 2.61 -1.83
C GLY A 276 0.25 2.18 -1.15
N THR A 277 0.18 2.26 0.18
CA THR A 277 -1.04 1.94 0.95
C THR A 277 -2.20 2.90 0.60
N LEU A 278 -1.88 4.17 0.34
CA LEU A 278 -2.85 5.20 0.00
C LEU A 278 -3.14 5.32 -1.50
N GLY A 279 -2.42 4.58 -2.35
CA GLY A 279 -2.56 4.67 -3.81
C GLY A 279 -2.23 6.06 -4.36
N VAL A 280 -1.18 6.68 -3.83
CA VAL A 280 -0.62 7.94 -4.38
C VAL A 280 0.65 7.64 -5.17
N GLU A 281 0.99 8.51 -6.13
CA GLU A 281 2.15 8.33 -7.02
C GLU A 281 3.40 8.98 -6.44
N GLU A 282 3.23 10.08 -5.69
CA GLU A 282 4.33 10.81 -5.06
C GLU A 282 4.04 11.08 -3.57
N VAL A 283 5.06 10.94 -2.73
CA VAL A 283 4.99 11.30 -1.30
C VAL A 283 6.01 12.40 -1.04
N ILE A 284 5.53 13.52 -0.50
CA ILE A 284 6.33 14.65 -0.06
C ILE A 284 6.52 14.50 1.45
N VAL A 285 7.73 14.11 1.85
CA VAL A 285 8.13 14.02 3.26
C VAL A 285 8.66 15.37 3.70
N VAL A 286 7.98 16.02 4.64
CA VAL A 286 8.43 17.27 5.26
C VAL A 286 9.02 17.00 6.64
N ARG A 287 10.09 17.69 7.01
CA ARG A 287 10.76 17.48 8.30
C ARG A 287 11.48 18.71 8.79
N LEU A 288 11.68 18.76 10.11
CA LEU A 288 12.53 19.75 10.77
C LEU A 288 13.91 19.16 11.05
N GLU A 289 14.92 19.71 10.39
CA GLU A 289 16.31 19.37 10.63
C GLU A 289 16.89 20.31 11.67
N ARG A 290 17.37 19.73 12.77
CA ARG A 290 17.96 20.45 13.91
C ARG A 290 19.40 20.00 14.08
N PRO A 291 20.33 20.45 13.23
CA PRO A 291 21.73 20.11 13.40
C PRO A 291 22.22 20.58 14.77
N SER A 292 23.15 19.83 15.37
CA SER A 292 23.74 20.12 16.69
C SER A 292 24.40 21.51 16.74
N SER A 293 24.89 21.98 15.59
CA SER A 293 25.39 23.32 15.37
C SER A 293 24.83 23.89 14.07
N GLY A 294 24.28 25.11 14.11
CA GLY A 294 23.79 25.82 12.93
C GLY A 294 22.30 26.16 12.97
N PRO A 295 21.76 26.72 11.88
CA PRO A 295 20.35 27.08 11.81
C PRO A 295 19.46 25.83 11.69
N LYS A 296 18.23 25.94 12.20
CA LYS A 296 17.17 24.95 11.95
C LYS A 296 16.71 25.05 10.51
N TRP A 297 16.37 23.91 9.90
CA TRP A 297 15.85 23.86 8.54
C TRP A 297 14.50 23.17 8.49
N PHE A 298 13.63 23.66 7.61
CA PHE A 298 12.47 22.92 7.15
C PHE A 298 12.79 22.37 5.76
N ALA A 299 12.78 21.05 5.63
CA ALA A 299 13.13 20.35 4.41
C ALA A 299 11.92 19.57 3.88
N ALA A 300 11.77 19.52 2.56
CA ALA A 300 10.81 18.69 1.86
C ALA A 300 11.52 17.78 0.87
N THR A 301 11.22 16.48 0.94
CA THR A 301 11.75 15.44 0.05
C THR A 301 10.61 14.83 -0.74
N VAL A 302 10.69 14.85 -2.07
CA VAL A 302 9.71 14.22 -2.95
C VAL A 302 10.19 12.83 -3.33
N LEU A 303 9.34 11.84 -3.06
CA LEU A 303 9.59 10.42 -3.33
C LEU A 303 8.60 9.94 -4.39
N ASN A 304 9.09 9.21 -5.38
CA ASN A 304 8.24 8.42 -6.26
C ASN A 304 7.87 7.10 -5.57
N VAL A 305 6.59 6.74 -5.55
CA VAL A 305 6.10 5.56 -4.83
C VAL A 305 6.42 4.26 -5.58
N GLU A 306 6.36 4.26 -6.91
CA GLU A 306 6.60 3.07 -7.72
C GLU A 306 8.06 2.60 -7.67
N GLY A 307 9.00 3.54 -7.79
CA GLY A 307 10.44 3.26 -7.79
C GLY A 307 11.15 3.48 -6.45
N GLY A 308 10.48 4.08 -5.46
CA GLY A 308 11.08 4.46 -4.17
C GLY A 308 12.20 5.52 -4.28
N GLN A 309 12.33 6.16 -5.44
CA GLN A 309 13.43 7.09 -5.72
C GLN A 309 13.15 8.48 -5.16
N LYS A 310 14.20 9.13 -4.64
CA LYS A 310 14.17 10.54 -4.30
C LYS A 310 14.23 11.37 -5.58
N LEU A 311 13.13 12.05 -5.89
CA LEU A 311 13.03 12.92 -7.06
C LEU A 311 13.65 14.28 -6.81
N ARG A 312 13.34 14.88 -5.66
CA ARG A 312 13.72 16.26 -5.32
C ARG A 312 13.86 16.40 -3.81
N GLU A 313 14.76 17.27 -3.39
CA GLU A 313 14.87 17.68 -1.99
C GLU A 313 15.33 19.13 -1.93
N GLY A 314 14.63 19.91 -1.12
CA GLY A 314 14.92 21.31 -0.90
C GLY A 314 14.49 21.73 0.50
N GLY A 315 15.03 22.85 0.97
CA GLY A 315 14.66 23.39 2.26
C GLY A 315 15.04 24.84 2.43
N PHE A 316 14.52 25.45 3.50
CA PHE A 316 14.84 26.82 3.89
C PHE A 316 15.11 26.89 5.40
N LYS A 317 15.83 27.94 5.82
CA LYS A 317 16.13 28.19 7.23
C LYS A 317 14.88 28.70 7.94
N THR A 318 14.54 28.09 9.07
CA THR A 318 13.40 28.52 9.90
C THR A 318 13.87 29.19 11.18
N GLN A 319 13.08 30.15 11.67
CA GLN A 319 13.30 30.88 12.93
C GLN A 319 12.05 30.72 13.82
N GLY A 320 11.82 29.50 14.33
CA GLY A 320 10.71 29.22 15.25
C GLY A 320 9.44 28.72 14.55
N LEU A 321 8.28 29.08 15.10
CA LEU A 321 6.98 28.55 14.66
C LEU A 321 6.53 29.08 13.30
N ASP A 322 7.04 30.25 12.90
CA ASP A 322 6.63 30.93 11.67
C ASP A 322 7.60 30.63 10.53
N SER A 323 7.05 30.07 9.44
CA SER A 323 7.77 29.96 8.17
C SER A 323 7.60 31.26 7.37
N PRO A 324 8.67 31.85 6.81
CA PRO A 324 8.53 32.96 5.88
C PRO A 324 7.63 32.52 4.71
N ALA A 325 6.48 33.16 4.51
CA ALA A 325 5.48 32.75 3.52
C ALA A 325 6.05 32.66 2.10
N GLU A 326 6.99 33.54 1.77
CA GLU A 326 7.72 33.52 0.49
C GLU A 326 8.62 32.28 0.34
N ALA A 327 9.35 31.89 1.39
CA ALA A 327 10.20 30.70 1.37
C ALA A 327 9.39 29.41 1.32
N LEU A 328 8.23 29.39 2.00
CA LEU A 328 7.29 28.28 1.94
C LEU A 328 6.69 28.13 0.54
N SER A 329 6.19 29.22 -0.05
CA SER A 329 5.65 29.20 -1.42
C SER A 329 6.70 28.76 -2.43
N ALA A 330 7.92 29.28 -2.30
CA ALA A 330 9.05 28.86 -3.10
C ALA A 330 9.30 27.35 -2.99
N LEU A 331 9.29 26.79 -1.77
CA LEU A 331 9.49 25.36 -1.55
C LEU A 331 8.38 24.53 -2.23
N VAL A 332 7.13 24.98 -2.13
CA VAL A 332 5.98 24.36 -2.82
C VAL A 332 6.15 24.40 -4.33
N ASP A 333 6.59 25.53 -4.91
CA ASP A 333 6.91 25.63 -6.34
C ASP A 333 8.01 24.65 -6.75
N PHE A 334 9.07 24.55 -5.94
CA PHE A 334 10.18 23.65 -6.20
C PHE A 334 9.75 22.17 -6.15
N VAL A 335 9.01 21.75 -5.11
CA VAL A 335 8.59 20.34 -5.00
C VAL A 335 7.60 19.95 -6.10
N THR A 336 6.78 20.88 -6.60
CA THR A 336 5.78 20.60 -7.64
C THR A 336 6.37 20.68 -9.04
N THR A 337 7.15 21.71 -9.34
CA THR A 337 7.64 22.03 -10.70
C THR A 337 9.12 21.71 -10.93
N GLY A 338 9.92 21.55 -9.88
CA GLY A 338 11.38 21.43 -9.94
C GLY A 338 12.11 22.76 -10.20
N ARG A 339 11.40 23.89 -10.34
CA ARG A 339 12.03 25.21 -10.53
C ARG A 339 12.52 25.74 -9.18
N SER A 340 13.82 26.00 -9.08
CA SER A 340 14.45 26.53 -7.85
C SER A 340 14.57 28.06 -7.90
N PRO A 341 13.81 28.82 -7.09
CA PRO A 341 14.13 30.22 -6.81
C PRO A 341 15.41 30.36 -5.95
N SER A 342 15.98 31.56 -5.90
CA SER A 342 17.28 31.85 -5.25
C SER A 342 17.27 31.78 -3.72
N ASN A 343 16.09 31.76 -3.10
CA ASN A 343 15.91 31.72 -1.64
C ASN A 343 15.81 30.29 -1.07
N LEU A 344 15.80 29.26 -1.93
CA LEU A 344 15.82 27.86 -1.52
C LEU A 344 17.22 27.27 -1.58
N VAL A 345 17.49 26.37 -0.64
CA VAL A 345 18.64 25.49 -0.74
C VAL A 345 18.19 24.15 -1.28
N VAL A 346 18.63 23.85 -2.50
CA VAL A 346 18.40 22.57 -3.18
C VAL A 346 19.66 21.72 -3.04
N MET A 347 19.50 20.39 -3.00
CA MET A 347 20.64 19.47 -3.01
C MET A 347 21.62 19.82 -4.15
N ASN A 348 22.91 19.87 -3.83
CA ASN A 348 23.97 20.06 -4.81
C ASN A 348 24.26 18.75 -5.58
N ALA A 349 25.01 18.84 -6.68
CA ALA A 349 25.34 17.73 -7.57
C ALA A 349 26.09 16.55 -6.89
N ASN A 350 26.56 16.73 -5.65
CA ASN A 350 27.23 15.70 -4.85
C ASN A 350 26.25 14.88 -3.98
N GLY A 351 24.94 15.14 -4.08
CA GLY A 351 23.91 14.33 -3.43
C GLY A 351 23.83 14.50 -1.92
N ARG A 352 24.34 15.60 -1.35
CA ARG A 352 24.26 15.88 0.10
C ARG A 352 23.67 17.26 0.39
N ALA A 353 22.72 17.31 1.32
CA ALA A 353 22.13 18.57 1.75
C ALA A 353 23.04 19.29 2.76
N PRO A 354 23.03 20.64 2.83
CA PRO A 354 23.93 21.38 3.73
C PRO A 354 23.74 21.06 5.22
N TRP A 355 22.55 20.60 5.62
CA TRP A 355 22.26 20.16 6.98
C TRP A 355 22.81 18.76 7.32
N GLU A 356 23.25 17.97 6.33
CA GLU A 356 23.91 16.67 6.56
C GLU A 356 25.40 16.81 6.91
N GLN A 357 26.00 18.00 6.75
CA GLN A 357 27.45 18.22 6.92
C GLN A 357 27.88 18.41 8.39
N ALA A 358 26.95 18.48 9.35
CA ALA A 358 27.25 18.92 10.73
C ALA A 358 27.77 17.83 11.69
N VAL A 359 28.14 16.62 11.22
CA VAL A 359 28.58 15.50 12.10
C VAL A 359 30.10 15.24 12.05
N THR A 360 30.91 16.12 11.46
CA THR A 360 32.38 15.97 11.48
C THR A 360 33.09 17.18 12.08
N SER A 361 33.06 17.27 13.40
CA SER A 361 33.92 18.12 14.25
C SER A 361 33.88 17.48 15.65
N ASP A 362 34.89 16.82 16.19
CA ASP A 362 36.29 17.21 16.34
C ASP A 362 37.23 15.99 16.44
N LYS A 363 38.43 16.09 15.84
CA LYS A 363 39.72 16.15 16.58
C LYS A 363 40.90 16.06 15.62
N SER A 364 41.62 17.19 15.51
CA SER A 364 43.08 17.33 15.46
C SER A 364 43.48 18.38 14.41
N GLY A 365 43.63 19.61 14.87
CA GLY A 365 44.31 20.65 14.12
C GLY A 365 45.82 20.47 14.15
N ALA A 366 46.46 20.73 13.01
CA ALA A 366 47.76 21.39 12.87
C ALA A 366 48.06 21.62 11.38
N GLN A 367 48.37 22.85 11.02
CA GLN A 367 48.94 23.30 9.74
C GLN A 367 50.26 24.03 10.06
N PRO A 368 51.13 24.38 9.09
CA PRO A 368 51.71 23.59 8.00
C PRO A 368 53.26 23.76 7.96
N GLY A 369 53.99 22.84 7.32
CA GLY A 369 55.40 23.13 6.98
C GLY A 369 56.22 21.95 6.46
N GLY A 370 56.88 22.15 5.31
CA GLY A 370 58.15 21.48 4.98
C GLY A 370 58.15 20.46 3.84
N GLY A 371 58.27 20.95 2.60
CA GLY A 371 59.34 20.61 1.65
C GLY A 371 59.52 19.18 1.08
N MET A 372 59.48 19.11 -0.27
CA MET A 372 60.22 18.21 -1.20
C MET A 372 60.01 16.68 -1.06
N ASP A 373 59.93 15.85 -2.11
CA ASP A 373 60.37 15.98 -3.50
C ASP A 373 59.70 14.91 -4.41
N ILE A 374 59.45 15.31 -5.66
CA ILE A 374 59.55 14.63 -6.95
C ILE A 374 59.54 13.07 -6.99
N SER A 375 58.52 12.50 -7.67
CA SER A 375 58.67 11.67 -8.89
C SER A 375 57.40 10.89 -9.21
N ALA A 376 56.77 11.19 -10.36
CA ALA A 376 56.08 10.16 -11.13
C ALA A 376 57.14 9.35 -11.90
N PRO A 377 56.88 8.08 -12.28
CA PRO A 377 56.27 7.90 -13.59
C PRO A 377 55.29 6.71 -13.71
N ASN A 378 54.42 6.83 -14.71
CA ASN A 378 53.73 5.72 -15.37
C ASN A 378 54.72 4.65 -15.85
N LEU A 379 54.33 3.37 -15.82
CA LEU A 379 54.43 2.39 -16.92
C LEU A 379 53.85 1.01 -16.51
N LEU A 380 52.85 0.58 -17.29
CA LEU A 380 52.52 -0.76 -17.79
C LEU A 380 52.05 -1.92 -16.87
N SER A 381 50.89 -2.40 -17.31
CA SER A 381 50.25 -3.72 -17.28
C SER A 381 51.03 -4.99 -16.89
N ASP A 382 50.23 -5.89 -16.32
CA ASP A 382 50.25 -7.35 -16.31
C ASP A 382 51.35 -8.09 -15.54
N GLY A 383 50.89 -8.75 -14.48
CA GLY A 383 51.60 -9.77 -13.71
C GLY A 383 50.61 -10.57 -12.87
N ILE A 384 50.13 -11.66 -13.47
CA ILE A 384 49.18 -12.64 -12.94
C ILE A 384 49.73 -13.33 -11.66
N ALA A 385 48.77 -13.68 -10.78
CA ALA A 385 48.80 -14.69 -9.72
C ALA A 385 49.41 -14.33 -8.34
N ALA A 386 48.51 -14.00 -7.41
CA ALA A 386 48.40 -14.74 -6.15
C ALA A 386 46.93 -14.74 -5.69
N SER A 387 46.21 -15.75 -6.13
CA SER A 387 44.86 -16.09 -5.72
C SER A 387 44.81 -16.36 -4.22
N ALA A 388 44.15 -15.48 -3.48
CA ALA A 388 43.53 -15.84 -2.20
C ALA A 388 42.04 -16.04 -2.48
N ASP A 389 41.68 -17.28 -2.81
CA ASP A 389 40.31 -17.76 -2.94
C ASP A 389 39.48 -17.31 -1.73
N ARG A 390 38.56 -16.39 -1.96
CA ARG A 390 37.40 -16.18 -1.08
C ARG A 390 36.17 -16.23 -1.96
N SER A 391 35.67 -17.45 -2.11
CA SER A 391 34.47 -17.81 -2.86
C SER A 391 33.32 -16.86 -2.56
N THR A 392 32.78 -16.21 -3.59
CA THR A 392 31.47 -15.56 -3.56
C THR A 392 30.45 -16.58 -3.05
N PRO A 393 29.67 -16.29 -1.99
CA PRO A 393 28.77 -17.29 -1.42
C PRO A 393 27.77 -17.73 -2.49
N ALA A 394 27.72 -19.05 -2.78
CA ALA A 394 26.91 -19.63 -3.85
C ALA A 394 25.42 -19.22 -3.81
N LEU A 395 24.91 -18.92 -2.61
CA LEU A 395 23.55 -18.43 -2.39
C LEU A 395 23.28 -17.06 -3.02
N ARG A 396 24.30 -16.18 -3.09
CA ARG A 396 24.17 -14.83 -3.69
C ARG A 396 24.28 -14.86 -5.21
N VAL A 397 25.07 -15.79 -5.75
CA VAL A 397 25.06 -16.06 -7.20
C VAL A 397 23.69 -16.63 -7.60
N ALA A 398 23.17 -17.58 -6.83
CA ALA A 398 21.84 -18.15 -7.04
C ALA A 398 20.73 -17.10 -6.97
N SER A 399 20.81 -16.13 -6.03
CA SER A 399 19.81 -15.07 -5.94
C SER A 399 19.79 -14.15 -7.16
N TYR A 400 20.95 -13.72 -7.66
CA TYR A 400 21.02 -12.89 -8.86
C TYR A 400 20.58 -13.63 -10.12
N VAL A 401 20.94 -14.91 -10.27
CA VAL A 401 20.48 -15.73 -11.39
C VAL A 401 18.96 -15.86 -11.35
N LEU A 402 18.37 -16.17 -10.19
CA LEU A 402 16.91 -16.31 -10.06
C LEU A 402 16.16 -14.99 -10.26
N LEU A 403 16.69 -13.87 -9.75
CA LEU A 403 16.13 -12.53 -9.99
C LEU A 403 16.20 -12.17 -11.48
N GLY A 404 17.36 -12.37 -12.12
CA GLY A 404 17.55 -12.08 -13.55
C GLY A 404 16.65 -12.94 -14.45
N THR A 405 16.54 -14.23 -14.15
CA THR A 405 15.67 -15.16 -14.91
C THR A 405 14.19 -14.81 -14.70
N GLY A 406 13.81 -14.43 -13.48
CA GLY A 406 12.46 -13.99 -13.15
C GLY A 406 12.06 -12.71 -13.90
N VAL A 407 12.92 -11.69 -13.91
CA VAL A 407 12.68 -10.44 -14.65
C VAL A 407 12.60 -10.70 -16.16
N ALA A 408 13.47 -11.54 -16.73
CA ALA A 408 13.42 -11.90 -18.13
C ALA A 408 12.11 -12.62 -18.50
N ALA A 409 11.62 -13.53 -17.65
CA ALA A 409 10.34 -14.22 -17.86
C ALA A 409 9.14 -13.27 -17.81
N LEU A 410 9.14 -12.29 -16.89
CA LEU A 410 8.11 -11.26 -16.82
C LEU A 410 8.14 -10.32 -18.04
N GLY A 411 9.34 -9.94 -18.50
CA GLY A 411 9.51 -9.21 -19.77
C GLY A 411 8.95 -9.99 -20.97
N GLY A 412 9.23 -11.29 -21.04
CA GLY A 412 8.65 -12.20 -22.04
C GLY A 412 7.12 -12.25 -21.98
N ALA A 413 6.54 -12.29 -20.78
CA ALA A 413 5.08 -12.27 -20.62
C ALA A 413 4.45 -10.97 -21.16
N GLY A 414 5.12 -9.82 -20.98
CA GLY A 414 4.70 -8.54 -21.54
C GLY A 414 4.65 -8.55 -23.07
N VAL A 415 5.68 -9.11 -23.72
CA VAL A 415 5.73 -9.25 -25.19
C VAL A 415 4.65 -10.20 -25.69
N VAL A 416 4.47 -11.36 -25.04
CA VAL A 416 3.43 -12.33 -25.40
C VAL A 416 2.03 -11.71 -25.27
N ARG A 417 1.79 -10.91 -24.23
CA ARG A 417 0.53 -10.18 -24.04
C ARG A 417 0.28 -9.17 -25.16
N PHE A 418 1.29 -8.40 -25.53
CA PHE A 418 1.20 -7.44 -26.62
C PHE A 418 0.88 -8.12 -27.96
N LEU A 419 1.52 -9.25 -28.25
CA LEU A 419 1.22 -10.05 -29.44
C LEU A 419 -0.14 -10.74 -29.37
N ALA A 420 -0.64 -11.05 -28.18
CA ALA A 420 -1.97 -11.62 -27.99
C ALA A 420 -3.08 -10.60 -28.27
N GLN A 421 -2.90 -9.32 -27.89
CA GLN A 421 -3.90 -8.26 -28.14
C GLN A 421 -4.31 -8.17 -29.61
N LYS A 422 -3.33 -8.20 -30.52
CA LYS A 422 -3.63 -8.19 -31.97
C LYS A 422 -4.56 -9.35 -32.40
N ASN A 423 -4.37 -10.55 -31.85
CA ASN A 423 -5.21 -11.70 -32.19
C ASN A 423 -6.58 -11.65 -31.52
N VAL A 424 -6.69 -10.97 -30.37
CA VAL A 424 -7.97 -10.70 -29.71
C VAL A 424 -8.78 -9.72 -30.56
N ASP A 425 -8.17 -8.63 -31.00
CA ASP A 425 -8.83 -7.61 -31.85
C ASP A 425 -9.31 -8.22 -33.18
N ASP A 426 -8.50 -9.11 -33.78
CA ASP A 426 -8.86 -9.79 -35.02
C ASP A 426 -9.92 -10.88 -34.82
N LEU A 427 -9.97 -11.51 -33.64
CA LEU A 427 -11.04 -12.44 -33.28
C LEU A 427 -12.37 -11.71 -33.01
N GLU A 428 -12.33 -10.55 -32.34
CA GLU A 428 -13.51 -9.76 -31.98
C GLU A 428 -14.25 -9.26 -33.22
N LYS A 429 -13.53 -8.84 -34.26
CA LYS A 429 -14.10 -8.46 -35.56
C LYS A 429 -14.86 -9.59 -36.27
N ARG A 430 -14.63 -10.84 -35.86
CA ARG A 430 -15.19 -12.06 -36.48
C ARG A 430 -16.28 -12.72 -35.62
N LEU A 431 -16.65 -12.11 -34.49
CA LEU A 431 -17.73 -12.61 -33.65
C LEU A 431 -19.10 -12.18 -34.19
N GLU A 432 -19.99 -13.13 -34.41
CA GLU A 432 -21.41 -12.85 -34.64
C GLU A 432 -22.18 -13.04 -33.32
N ASN A 433 -22.80 -11.97 -32.82
CA ASN A 433 -23.53 -11.96 -31.54
C ASN A 433 -22.70 -12.53 -30.36
N GLY A 434 -21.39 -12.24 -30.36
CA GLY A 434 -20.47 -12.72 -29.31
C GLY A 434 -20.14 -14.21 -29.38
N ARG A 435 -20.45 -14.90 -30.48
CA ARG A 435 -20.15 -16.32 -30.68
C ARG A 435 -19.27 -16.52 -31.91
N ILE A 436 -18.39 -17.52 -31.81
CA ILE A 436 -17.59 -18.01 -32.93
C ILE A 436 -18.46 -18.98 -33.73
N LEU A 437 -18.69 -18.70 -35.01
CA LEU A 437 -19.37 -19.62 -35.91
C LEU A 437 -18.50 -20.86 -36.14
N SER A 438 -19.09 -22.05 -36.06
CA SER A 438 -18.38 -23.32 -36.28
C SER A 438 -17.87 -23.49 -37.72
N SER A 439 -18.38 -22.71 -38.67
CA SER A 439 -17.94 -22.66 -40.06
C SER A 439 -16.73 -21.75 -40.31
N ASP A 440 -16.38 -20.84 -39.39
CA ASP A 440 -15.21 -19.96 -39.53
C ASP A 440 -13.95 -20.65 -39.00
N GLN A 441 -13.24 -21.35 -39.89
CA GLN A 441 -11.98 -22.02 -39.57
C GLN A 441 -10.88 -21.07 -39.10
N GLU A 442 -10.93 -19.80 -39.48
CA GLU A 442 -9.91 -18.81 -39.14
C GLU A 442 -10.12 -18.28 -37.73
N ALA A 443 -11.37 -18.03 -37.33
CA ALA A 443 -11.74 -17.71 -35.94
C ALA A 443 -11.39 -18.87 -34.97
N LEU A 444 -11.57 -20.13 -35.39
CA LEU A 444 -11.13 -21.29 -34.61
C LEU A 444 -9.61 -21.38 -34.46
N ARG A 445 -8.84 -21.03 -35.50
CA ARG A 445 -7.36 -20.94 -35.42
C ARG A 445 -6.91 -19.83 -34.48
N LEU A 446 -7.51 -18.64 -34.57
CA LEU A 446 -7.23 -17.50 -33.69
C LEU A 446 -7.52 -17.85 -32.23
N ARG A 447 -8.66 -18.51 -31.95
CA ARG A 447 -8.99 -19.02 -30.61
C ARG A 447 -7.93 -19.98 -30.09
N ASN A 448 -7.52 -20.98 -30.88
CA ASN A 448 -6.53 -21.95 -30.45
C ASN A 448 -5.15 -21.31 -30.20
N SER A 449 -4.76 -20.35 -31.04
CA SER A 449 -3.54 -19.54 -30.85
C SER A 449 -3.61 -18.72 -29.56
N LEU A 450 -4.75 -18.10 -29.26
CA LEU A 450 -4.96 -17.35 -28.01
C LEU A 450 -4.94 -18.25 -26.77
N VAL A 451 -5.49 -19.46 -26.85
CA VAL A 451 -5.41 -20.45 -25.75
C VAL A 451 -3.96 -20.86 -25.50
N GLN A 452 -3.18 -21.13 -26.55
CA GLN A 452 -1.77 -21.48 -26.42
C GLN A 452 -0.95 -20.33 -25.83
N LYS A 453 -1.17 -19.10 -26.30
CA LYS A 453 -0.52 -17.88 -25.75
C LYS A 453 -0.94 -17.59 -24.32
N SER A 454 -2.20 -17.87 -23.96
CA SER A 454 -2.68 -17.77 -22.58
C SER A 454 -1.94 -18.73 -21.66
N ASN A 455 -1.79 -20.01 -22.06
CA ASN A 455 -1.06 -21.00 -21.27
C ASN A 455 0.43 -20.62 -21.12
N LEU A 456 1.06 -20.13 -22.19
CA LEU A 456 2.43 -19.63 -22.15
C LEU A 456 2.57 -18.43 -21.19
N LEU A 457 1.64 -17.48 -21.27
CA LEU A 457 1.61 -16.29 -20.42
C LEU A 457 1.41 -16.67 -18.95
N THR A 458 0.52 -17.62 -18.64
CA THR A 458 0.38 -18.16 -17.28
C THR A 458 1.67 -18.82 -16.81
N GLY A 459 2.33 -19.62 -17.66
CA GLY A 459 3.61 -20.24 -17.32
C GLY A 459 4.72 -19.23 -17.03
N LEU A 460 4.85 -18.19 -17.86
CA LEU A 460 5.84 -17.13 -17.69
C LEU A 460 5.58 -16.27 -16.45
N LEU A 461 4.32 -15.94 -16.16
CA LEU A 461 3.95 -15.16 -14.97
C LEU A 461 4.14 -15.95 -13.68
N VAL A 462 3.69 -17.22 -13.64
CA VAL A 462 3.82 -18.08 -12.46
C VAL A 462 5.29 -18.44 -12.22
N GLY A 463 6.00 -18.88 -13.27
CA GLY A 463 7.42 -19.23 -13.19
C GLY A 463 8.31 -18.02 -12.89
N GLY A 464 8.08 -16.90 -13.57
CA GLY A 464 8.80 -15.64 -13.34
C GLY A 464 8.56 -15.08 -11.94
N GLY A 465 7.30 -15.04 -11.50
CA GLY A 465 6.95 -14.60 -10.14
C GLY A 465 7.57 -15.47 -9.04
N ALA A 466 7.54 -16.79 -9.20
CA ALA A 466 8.18 -17.71 -8.26
C ALA A 466 9.71 -17.55 -8.23
N ALA A 467 10.35 -17.34 -9.37
CA ALA A 467 11.79 -17.10 -9.47
C ALA A 467 12.20 -15.77 -8.81
N VAL A 468 11.45 -14.68 -9.04
CA VAL A 468 11.70 -13.38 -8.39
C VAL A 468 11.54 -13.50 -6.87
N ALA A 469 10.46 -14.12 -6.40
CA ALA A 469 10.21 -14.29 -4.97
C ALA A 469 11.32 -15.13 -4.30
N THR A 470 11.72 -16.23 -4.92
CA THR A 470 12.80 -17.10 -4.41
C THR A 470 14.15 -16.39 -4.42
N GLY A 471 14.45 -15.66 -5.50
CA GLY A 471 15.66 -14.85 -5.62
C GLY A 471 15.73 -13.74 -4.56
N ALA A 472 14.62 -13.07 -4.28
CA ALA A 472 14.53 -12.04 -3.24
C ALA A 472 14.74 -12.63 -1.83
N VAL A 473 14.15 -13.79 -1.53
CA VAL A 473 14.36 -14.49 -0.26
C VAL A 473 15.83 -14.89 -0.10
N LEU A 474 16.46 -15.46 -1.13
CA LEU A 474 17.88 -15.84 -1.08
C LEU A 474 18.80 -14.62 -0.97
N PHE A 475 18.44 -13.49 -1.59
CA PHE A 475 19.18 -12.24 -1.46
C PHE A 475 19.16 -11.72 -0.02
N LEU A 476 17.98 -11.70 0.61
CA LEU A 476 17.79 -11.26 2.00
C LEU A 476 18.47 -12.17 3.03
N LEU A 477 18.59 -13.47 2.73
CA LEU A 477 19.27 -14.44 3.58
C LEU A 477 20.80 -14.49 3.36
N SER A 478 21.34 -13.78 2.35
CA SER A 478 22.77 -13.82 2.03
C SER A 478 23.59 -12.80 2.86
N PRO A 479 24.65 -13.21 3.57
CA PRO A 479 25.43 -12.30 4.41
C PRO A 479 26.43 -11.44 3.61
N SER A 480 26.48 -10.13 3.95
CA SER A 480 27.54 -9.13 3.69
C SER A 480 27.58 -8.35 2.36
N PRO A 481 28.17 -7.14 2.34
CA PRO A 481 27.86 -6.05 1.42
C PRO A 481 28.96 -5.86 0.37
N ARG A 482 28.77 -6.35 -0.85
CA ARG A 482 29.52 -5.88 -2.01
C ARG A 482 28.56 -5.57 -3.16
N ALA A 483 28.93 -4.55 -3.92
CA ALA A 483 28.24 -4.13 -5.13
C ALA A 483 28.08 -5.33 -6.08
N PRO A 484 26.92 -5.49 -6.73
CA PRO A 484 26.66 -6.61 -7.63
C PRO A 484 27.66 -6.59 -8.81
N PRO A 485 28.14 -7.75 -9.29
CA PRO A 485 28.86 -7.81 -10.55
C PRO A 485 27.94 -7.34 -11.68
N PRO A 486 28.47 -6.73 -12.76
CA PRO A 486 27.66 -6.35 -13.90
C PRO A 486 27.08 -7.60 -14.55
N VAL A 487 25.76 -7.72 -14.56
CA VAL A 487 25.02 -8.77 -15.25
C VAL A 487 24.22 -8.11 -16.38
N SER A 488 24.38 -8.61 -17.59
CA SER A 488 23.55 -8.23 -18.73
C SER A 488 22.50 -9.31 -18.98
N VAL A 489 21.27 -8.86 -19.18
CA VAL A 489 20.13 -9.70 -19.53
C VAL A 489 19.76 -9.39 -20.98
N GLY A 490 19.85 -10.40 -21.84
CA GLY A 490 19.44 -10.31 -23.24
C GLY A 490 18.20 -11.16 -23.48
N VAL A 491 17.15 -10.58 -24.04
CA VAL A 491 15.97 -11.33 -24.51
C VAL A 491 15.94 -11.21 -26.02
N ALA A 492 15.99 -12.34 -26.72
CA ALA A 492 15.89 -12.41 -28.17
C ALA A 492 14.67 -13.23 -28.57
N THR A 493 14.08 -12.86 -29.70
CA THR A 493 12.94 -13.56 -30.31
C THR A 493 13.31 -13.95 -31.74
N ASN A 494 12.99 -15.18 -32.14
CA ASN A 494 13.11 -15.61 -33.52
C ASN A 494 11.82 -16.33 -33.94
N GLY A 495 10.83 -15.54 -34.35
CA GLY A 495 9.51 -16.04 -34.76
C GLY A 495 8.74 -16.70 -33.61
N ASP A 496 8.90 -18.02 -33.46
CA ASP A 496 8.17 -18.85 -32.51
C ASP A 496 9.03 -19.31 -31.31
N GLU A 497 10.33 -19.00 -31.30
CA GLU A 497 11.22 -19.33 -30.18
C GLU A 497 11.65 -18.08 -29.39
N PHE A 498 11.63 -18.21 -28.06
CA PHE A 498 12.07 -17.20 -27.10
C PHE A 498 13.33 -17.71 -26.40
N SER A 499 14.41 -16.96 -26.48
CA SER A 499 15.63 -17.24 -25.71
C SER A 499 15.95 -16.08 -24.80
N ALA A 500 16.07 -16.35 -23.50
CA ALA A 500 16.66 -15.44 -22.53
C ALA A 500 18.11 -15.87 -22.30
N SER A 501 19.03 -14.93 -22.41
CA SER A 501 20.44 -15.13 -22.09
C SER A 501 20.82 -14.24 -20.92
N LEU A 502 21.52 -14.84 -19.96
CA LEU A 502 22.10 -14.15 -18.81
C LEU A 502 23.61 -14.25 -18.97
N SER A 503 24.31 -13.13 -19.13
CA SER A 503 25.77 -13.11 -19.13
C SER A 503 26.28 -12.23 -18.00
N GLY A 504 27.21 -12.77 -17.23
CA GLY A 504 27.87 -12.06 -16.13
C GLY A 504 29.25 -12.66 -15.87
N THR A 505 30.15 -11.85 -15.33
CA THR A 505 31.43 -12.32 -14.77
C THR A 505 31.20 -12.64 -13.29
N PHE A 506 31.33 -13.91 -12.91
CA PHE A 506 31.04 -14.41 -11.56
C PHE A 506 32.30 -14.75 -10.77
#